data_AF-A0A7S2SSE6-F1
#
_entry.id   AF-A0A7S2SSE6-F1
#
_cell.length_a   1.000
_cell.length_b   1.000
_cell.length_c   1.000
_cell.angle_alpha   90.00
_cell.angle_beta   90.00
_cell.angle_gamma   90.00
#
_symmetry.space_group_name_H-M   'P 1'
#
loop_
_entity.id
_entity.type
_entity.pdbx_description
1 polymer ?
#
loop_
_entity_poly.entity_id
_entity_poly.type
_entity_poly.pdbx_seq_one_letter_code
_entity_poly.pdbx_strand_id
1 'polypeptide(L)'
;ITRRKAGWDCLRHYEILLAGAVPYFLELPSLPADTMPGFPRDLVAQAMLLDGVPREAAVRQWLDQGGEDAHEPLEIDWSRFNASKYEELRRDMLLVAEQQLSSGFVAAQVSTR
;
A
#
# COMPACT_ATOMS: atom_id res chain seq x y z
N ILE A 1 -8.54 -0.09 1.10
CA ILE A 1 -8.07 -0.93 -0.03
C ILE A 1 -7.72 -0.01 -1.21
N THR A 2 -6.64 -0.26 -1.94
CA THR A 2 -6.27 0.47 -3.17
C THR A 2 -6.15 -0.49 -4.34
N ARG A 3 -6.35 0.00 -5.56
CA ARG A 3 -6.27 -0.77 -6.81
C ARG A 3 -5.92 0.15 -7.97
N ARG A 4 -5.46 -0.43 -9.08
CA ARG A 4 -5.34 0.27 -10.36
C ARG A 4 -6.70 0.85 -10.76
N LYS A 5 -6.72 2.13 -11.13
CA LYS A 5 -7.87 2.78 -11.79
C LYS A 5 -7.52 3.07 -13.25
N ALA A 6 -7.37 4.35 -13.62
CA ALA A 6 -6.93 4.76 -14.95
C ALA A 6 -5.41 4.54 -15.20
N GLY A 7 -4.65 4.26 -14.15
CA GLY A 7 -3.21 4.01 -14.20
C GLY A 7 -2.70 3.40 -12.91
N TRP A 8 -1.43 3.01 -12.93
CA TRP A 8 -0.71 2.43 -11.80
C TRP A 8 -0.09 3.51 -10.91
N ASP A 9 0.54 4.49 -11.55
CA ASP A 9 1.23 5.57 -10.87
C ASP A 9 0.26 6.70 -10.50
N CYS A 10 0.07 6.89 -9.21
CA CYS A 10 -0.58 8.06 -8.63
C CYS A 10 -0.04 8.31 -7.23
N LEU A 11 -0.01 9.58 -6.81
CA LEU A 11 0.50 9.98 -5.50
C LEU A 11 -0.27 9.37 -4.32
N ARG A 12 -1.49 8.82 -4.56
CA ARG A 12 -2.35 8.21 -3.54
C ARG A 12 -1.64 7.18 -2.66
N HIS A 13 -0.78 6.35 -3.23
CA HIS A 13 -0.09 5.34 -2.43
C HIS A 13 0.90 5.97 -1.46
N TYR A 14 1.59 7.04 -1.86
CA TYR A 14 2.47 7.79 -0.97
C TYR A 14 1.68 8.62 0.05
N GLU A 15 0.54 9.19 -0.32
CA GLU A 15 -0.37 9.90 0.60
C GLU A 15 -0.83 8.97 1.75
N ILE A 16 -1.20 7.72 1.43
CA ILE A 16 -1.58 6.72 2.43
C ILE A 16 -0.41 6.41 3.38
N LEU A 17 0.79 6.22 2.83
CA LEU A 17 1.99 5.94 3.63
C LEU A 17 2.32 7.11 4.56
N LEU A 18 2.29 8.35 4.06
CA LEU A 18 2.54 9.57 4.83
C LEU A 18 1.45 9.84 5.88
N ALA A 19 0.22 9.37 5.66
CA ALA A 19 -0.84 9.41 6.66
C ALA A 19 -0.66 8.38 7.79
N GLY A 20 0.41 7.56 7.74
CA GLY A 20 0.67 6.53 8.74
C GLY A 20 -0.18 5.28 8.57
N ALA A 21 -0.60 4.97 7.35
CA ALA A 21 -1.34 3.75 7.03
C ALA A 21 -0.58 2.90 5.99
N VAL A 22 -0.81 1.59 6.00
CA VAL A 22 -0.27 0.68 4.97
C VAL A 22 -1.33 0.46 3.89
N PRO A 23 -1.01 0.69 2.59
CA PRO A 23 -1.95 0.44 1.51
C PRO A 23 -2.15 -1.07 1.33
N TYR A 24 -3.39 -1.53 1.33
CA TYR A 24 -3.73 -2.86 0.82
C TYR A 24 -3.92 -2.77 -0.70
N PHE A 25 -2.86 -3.06 -1.48
CA PHE A 25 -2.83 -2.83 -2.93
C PHE A 25 -3.21 -4.09 -3.71
N LEU A 26 -4.46 -4.14 -4.18
CA LEU A 26 -4.93 -5.20 -5.06
C LEU A 26 -4.13 -5.23 -6.36
N GLU A 27 -3.79 -6.44 -6.83
CA GLU A 27 -3.03 -6.63 -8.07
C GLU A 27 -1.61 -6.08 -8.01
N LEU A 28 -1.05 -5.91 -6.82
CA LEU A 28 0.35 -5.50 -6.65
C LEU A 28 1.33 -6.37 -7.48
N PRO A 29 1.17 -7.70 -7.61
CA PRO A 29 2.03 -8.51 -8.48
C PRO A 29 1.93 -8.17 -9.98
N SER A 30 0.84 -7.53 -10.42
CA SER A 30 0.63 -7.12 -11.80
C SER A 30 1.19 -5.73 -12.13
N LEU A 31 1.71 -5.02 -11.13
CA LEU A 31 2.37 -3.73 -11.31
C LEU A 31 3.68 -3.94 -12.09
N PRO A 32 3.86 -3.37 -13.31
CA PRO A 32 5.06 -3.61 -14.13
C PRO A 32 6.33 -3.14 -13.44
N ALA A 33 7.45 -3.85 -13.58
CA ALA A 33 8.69 -3.61 -12.82
C ALA A 33 9.17 -2.14 -12.82
N ASP A 34 9.13 -1.48 -13.98
CA ASP A 34 9.62 -0.10 -14.16
C ASP A 34 8.62 0.98 -13.75
N THR A 35 7.43 0.59 -13.27
CA THR A 35 6.39 1.53 -12.82
C THR A 35 6.57 1.85 -11.34
N MET A 36 6.48 3.10 -10.90
CA MET A 36 6.69 3.44 -9.47
C MET A 36 7.95 2.79 -8.84
N PRO A 37 9.16 2.97 -9.42
CA PRO A 37 10.37 2.27 -8.98
C PRO A 37 10.78 2.59 -7.53
N GLY A 38 10.37 3.74 -6.99
CA GLY A 38 10.60 4.13 -5.59
C GLY A 38 9.52 3.68 -4.61
N PHE A 39 8.49 2.96 -5.06
CA PHE A 39 7.42 2.47 -4.19
C PHE A 39 7.87 1.20 -3.45
N PRO A 40 7.64 1.07 -2.13
CA PRO A 40 8.09 -0.08 -1.33
C PRO A 40 7.23 -1.34 -1.55
N ARG A 41 7.24 -1.88 -2.77
CA ARG A 41 6.41 -3.03 -3.18
C ARG A 41 6.57 -4.23 -2.26
N ASP A 42 7.79 -4.60 -1.95
CA ASP A 42 8.08 -5.80 -1.17
C ASP A 42 7.61 -5.65 0.28
N LEU A 43 7.71 -4.45 0.85
CA LEU A 43 7.20 -4.17 2.20
C LEU A 43 5.67 -4.21 2.22
N VAL A 44 5.01 -3.63 1.22
CA VAL A 44 3.55 -3.68 1.09
C VAL A 44 3.06 -5.11 0.92
N ALA A 45 3.72 -5.90 0.06
CA ALA A 45 3.41 -7.32 -0.13
C ALA A 45 3.57 -8.10 1.18
N GLN A 46 4.65 -7.86 1.94
CA GLN A 46 4.83 -8.47 3.26
C GLN A 46 3.71 -8.12 4.23
N ALA A 47 3.29 -6.85 4.29
CA ALA A 47 2.20 -6.43 5.16
C ALA A 47 0.85 -7.07 4.79
N MET A 48 0.56 -7.22 3.49
CA MET A 48 -0.63 -7.93 2.99
C MET A 48 -0.63 -9.43 3.34
N LEU A 49 0.54 -10.00 3.64
CA LEU A 49 0.71 -11.42 3.96
C LEU A 49 0.79 -11.70 5.47
N LEU A 50 0.75 -10.67 6.32
CA LEU A 50 0.72 -10.85 7.78
C LEU A 50 -0.45 -11.72 8.22
N ASP A 51 -0.22 -12.53 9.24
CA ASP A 51 -1.30 -13.31 9.85
C ASP A 51 -2.40 -12.39 10.37
N GLY A 52 -3.64 -12.85 10.25
CA GLY A 52 -4.84 -12.08 10.57
C GLY A 52 -5.25 -11.02 9.55
N VAL A 53 -4.40 -10.71 8.56
CA VAL A 53 -4.80 -9.87 7.43
C VAL A 53 -5.54 -10.72 6.38
N PRO A 54 -6.73 -10.30 5.91
CA PRO A 54 -7.45 -10.99 4.85
C PRO A 54 -6.61 -11.14 3.58
N ARG A 55 -6.64 -12.33 2.97
CA ARG A 55 -5.96 -12.58 1.69
C ARG A 55 -6.71 -11.95 0.54
N GLU A 56 -6.02 -11.66 -0.56
CA GLU A 56 -6.57 -10.90 -1.68
C GLU A 56 -7.88 -11.50 -2.22
N ALA A 57 -7.98 -12.84 -2.27
CA ALA A 57 -9.20 -13.53 -2.70
C ALA A 57 -10.42 -13.18 -1.82
N ALA A 58 -10.25 -13.12 -0.50
CA ALA A 58 -11.32 -12.75 0.42
C ALA A 58 -11.69 -11.27 0.27
N VAL A 59 -10.69 -10.40 0.09
CA VAL A 59 -10.91 -8.97 -0.17
C VAL A 59 -11.70 -8.74 -1.46
N ARG A 60 -11.37 -9.48 -2.53
CA ARG A 60 -12.10 -9.43 -3.81
C ARG A 60 -13.54 -9.91 -3.66
N GLN A 61 -13.74 -11.05 -3.01
CA GLN A 61 -15.07 -11.57 -2.74
C GLN A 61 -15.92 -10.56 -1.96
N TRP A 62 -15.35 -9.93 -0.94
CA TRP A 62 -16.03 -8.89 -0.16
C TRP A 62 -16.37 -7.67 -1.04
N LEU A 63 -15.45 -7.20 -1.89
CA LEU A 63 -15.72 -6.11 -2.83
C LEU A 63 -16.82 -6.45 -3.84
N ASP A 64 -16.81 -7.67 -4.40
CA ASP A 64 -17.80 -8.12 -5.39
C ASP A 64 -19.21 -8.22 -4.80
N GLN A 65 -19.31 -8.41 -3.48
CA GLN A 65 -20.57 -8.40 -2.73
C GLN A 65 -21.05 -6.99 -2.35
N GLY A 66 -20.39 -5.94 -2.86
CA GLY A 66 -20.69 -4.55 -2.51
C GLY A 66 -20.06 -4.12 -1.18
N GLY A 67 -18.94 -4.73 -0.78
CA GLY A 67 -18.26 -4.47 0.49
C GLY A 67 -18.03 -3.00 0.82
N GLU A 68 -17.71 -2.17 -0.17
CA GLU A 68 -17.52 -0.71 0.03
C GLU A 68 -18.78 -0.02 0.57
N ASP A 69 -19.96 -0.57 0.28
CA ASP A 69 -21.27 -0.12 0.74
C ASP A 69 -21.88 -1.04 1.82
N ALA A 70 -21.20 -2.14 2.17
CA ALA A 70 -21.72 -3.18 3.03
C ALA A 70 -21.70 -2.77 4.51
N HIS A 71 -22.68 -3.27 5.26
CA HIS A 71 -22.75 -3.08 6.71
C HIS A 71 -21.75 -3.95 7.49
N GLU A 72 -21.23 -5.02 6.87
CA GLU A 72 -20.26 -5.90 7.52
C GLU A 72 -18.83 -5.57 7.04
N PRO A 73 -17.98 -5.01 7.92
CA PRO A 73 -16.65 -4.57 7.54
C PRO A 73 -15.73 -5.76 7.29
N LEU A 74 -14.75 -5.56 6.41
CA LEU A 74 -13.63 -6.49 6.29
C LEU A 74 -12.75 -6.37 7.54
N GLU A 75 -12.75 -7.39 8.38
CA GLU A 75 -12.04 -7.37 9.67
C GLU A 75 -10.63 -7.96 9.60
N ILE A 76 -9.76 -7.44 10.47
CA ILE A 76 -8.48 -8.05 10.82
C ILE A 76 -8.74 -9.06 11.93
N ASP A 77 -8.25 -10.29 11.78
CA ASP A 77 -8.22 -11.25 12.89
C ASP A 77 -7.11 -10.87 13.88
N TRP A 78 -7.50 -10.04 14.85
CA TRP A 78 -6.63 -9.51 15.89
C TRP A 78 -6.04 -10.59 16.80
N SER A 79 -6.62 -11.79 16.85
CA SER A 79 -6.06 -12.90 17.66
C SER A 79 -4.76 -13.45 17.07
N ARG A 80 -4.55 -13.24 15.76
CA ARG A 80 -3.37 -13.69 15.01
C ARG A 80 -2.51 -12.55 14.50
N PHE A 81 -3.06 -11.33 14.49
CA PHE A 81 -2.39 -10.18 13.92
C PHE A 81 -1.12 -9.79 14.67
N ASN A 82 0.01 -9.83 13.97
CA ASN A 82 1.28 -9.40 14.52
C ASN A 82 1.42 -7.87 14.42
N ALA A 83 0.89 -7.18 15.43
CA ALA A 83 0.92 -5.71 15.50
C ALA A 83 2.35 -5.14 15.51
N SER A 84 3.28 -5.77 16.24
CA SER A 84 4.68 -5.32 16.24
C SER A 84 5.31 -5.37 14.85
N LYS A 85 5.06 -6.46 14.10
CA LYS A 85 5.58 -6.59 12.73
C LYS A 85 4.93 -5.60 11.77
N TYR A 86 3.64 -5.34 11.94
CA TYR A 86 2.95 -4.30 11.18
C TYR A 86 3.59 -2.92 11.41
N GLU A 87 3.90 -2.56 12.67
CA GLU A 87 4.51 -1.26 12.96
C GLU A 87 5.93 -1.10 12.43
N GLU A 88 6.72 -2.19 12.44
CA GLU A 88 8.02 -2.21 11.77
C GLU A 88 7.87 -1.93 10.27
N LEU A 89 7.03 -2.71 9.59
CA LEU A 89 6.81 -2.58 8.14
C LEU A 89 6.27 -1.20 7.79
N ARG A 90 5.30 -0.68 8.55
CA ARG A 90 4.74 0.65 8.35
C ARG A 90 5.80 1.74 8.47
N ARG A 91 6.64 1.68 9.52
CA ARG A 91 7.72 2.66 9.73
C ARG A 91 8.71 2.61 8.57
N ASP A 92 9.10 1.42 8.13
CA ASP A 92 10.06 1.26 7.03
C ASP A 92 9.47 1.80 5.71
N MET A 93 8.20 1.56 5.43
CA MET A 93 7.51 2.12 4.27
C MET A 93 7.40 3.65 4.32
N LEU A 94 7.14 4.22 5.50
CA LEU A 94 7.08 5.67 5.69
C LEU A 94 8.44 6.32 5.34
N LEU A 95 9.54 5.75 5.84
CA LEU A 95 10.88 6.23 5.53
C LEU A 95 11.18 6.20 4.02
N VAL A 96 10.77 5.14 3.32
CA VAL A 96 10.91 5.04 1.86
C VAL A 96 10.08 6.12 1.15
N ALA A 97 8.84 6.34 1.58
CA ALA A 97 7.97 7.36 1.00
C ALA A 97 8.55 8.78 1.18
N GLU A 98 9.04 9.11 2.36
CA GLU A 98 9.70 10.39 2.67
C GLU A 98 10.97 10.60 1.82
N GLN A 99 11.81 9.58 1.70
CA GLN A 99 13.02 9.62 0.87
C GLN A 99 12.68 9.82 -0.61
N GLN A 100 11.68 9.10 -1.13
CA GLN A 100 11.28 9.20 -2.54
C GLN A 100 10.75 10.60 -2.88
N LEU A 101 9.92 11.18 -2.02
CA LEU A 101 9.36 12.52 -2.23
C LEU A 101 10.40 13.63 -2.03
N SER A 102 11.33 13.45 -1.09
CA SER A 102 12.46 14.38 -0.88
C SER A 102 13.45 14.32 -2.06
N SER A 103 13.74 13.14 -2.58
CA SER A 103 14.67 12.94 -3.71
C SER A 103 14.06 13.42 -5.03
N GLY A 104 12.76 13.20 -5.24
CA GLY A 104 12.02 13.73 -6.39
C GLY A 104 11.99 15.27 -6.42
N PHE A 105 11.93 15.90 -5.25
CA PHE A 105 12.00 17.37 -5.13
C PHE A 105 13.37 17.91 -5.58
N VAL A 106 14.47 17.25 -5.21
CA VAL A 106 15.83 17.66 -5.61
C VAL A 106 16.05 17.50 -7.12
N ALA A 107 15.59 16.40 -7.73
CA ALA A 107 15.73 16.19 -9.17
C ALA A 107 14.97 17.24 -10.01
N ALA A 108 13.77 17.64 -9.58
CA ALA A 108 12.98 18.68 -10.24
C ALA A 108 13.64 20.08 -10.18
N GLN A 109 14.37 20.39 -9.09
CA GLN A 109 15.10 21.66 -8.93
C GLN A 109 16.41 21.72 -9.74
N VAL A 110 17.02 20.58 -10.03
CA VAL A 110 18.24 20.52 -10.87
C VAL A 110 17.90 20.57 -12.36
N SER A 111 16.74 20.06 -12.77
CA SER A 111 16.29 20.08 -14.18
C SER A 111 15.71 21.41 -14.65
N THR A 112 15.58 22.41 -13.76
CA THR A 112 15.07 23.76 -14.09
C THR A 112 16.17 24.82 -14.22
N ARG A 113 17.42 24.41 -14.49
CA ARG A 113 18.56 25.32 -14.73
C ARG A 113 19.19 25.11 -16.09
#